data_AF-B8FRB2-F1
#
_entry.id   AF-B8FRB2-F1
#
_cell.length_a   1.000
_cell.length_b   1.000
_cell.length_c   1.000
_cell.angle_alpha   90.00
_cell.angle_beta   90.00
_cell.angle_gamma   90.00
#
_symmetry.space_group_name_H-M   'P 1'
#
loop_
_entity.id
_entity.type
_entity.pdbx_description
1 polymer ?
#
loop_
_entity_poly.entity_id
_entity_poly.type
_entity_poly.pdbx_seq_one_letter_code
_entity_poly.pdbx_strand_id
1 'polypeptide(L)'
;MADGKLILTAEEMLLIWEKALEVLKRNLTPAAFKTWIEPVVPGAERNSLVLFCPNTFCLDWLESRYKFIILETVQSIEPSIEEIVLREEGQVNDHKRQLVLKVDEDLYDLMKQVYEKEKNNSIGRTFEEYFTQMLQSVCQERMDAG
;
A
#
# COMPACT_ATOMS: atom_id res chain seq x y z
N MET A 1 10.93 -28.23 20.33
CA MET A 1 11.45 -26.86 20.30
C MET A 1 10.79 -26.23 19.08
N ALA A 2 9.74 -25.44 19.28
CA ALA A 2 9.04 -24.82 18.16
C ALA A 2 9.81 -23.53 17.83
N ASP A 3 10.45 -23.50 16.67
CA ASP A 3 11.18 -22.34 16.19
C ASP A 3 10.22 -21.15 16.16
N GLY A 4 10.48 -20.16 17.01
CA GLY A 4 9.71 -18.92 17.12
C GLY A 4 9.99 -18.01 15.93
N LYS A 5 9.67 -18.46 14.71
CA LYS A 5 9.78 -17.63 13.51
C LYS A 5 8.77 -16.50 13.64
N LEU A 6 9.27 -15.27 13.80
CA LEU A 6 8.46 -14.06 13.79
C LEU A 6 7.72 -13.99 12.45
N ILE A 7 6.39 -13.91 12.53
CA ILE A 7 5.53 -13.74 11.37
C ILE A 7 5.50 -12.25 11.02
N LEU A 8 5.71 -11.93 9.74
CA LEU A 8 5.64 -10.55 9.27
C LEU A 8 4.23 -10.00 9.42
N THR A 9 4.13 -8.77 9.89
CA THR A 9 2.87 -8.02 9.92
C THR A 9 2.51 -7.52 8.53
N ALA A 10 1.23 -7.15 8.35
CA ALA A 10 0.78 -6.54 7.09
C ALA A 10 1.51 -5.22 6.80
N GLU A 11 1.78 -4.41 7.83
CA GLU A 11 2.49 -3.13 7.68
C GLU A 11 3.94 -3.31 7.23
N GLU A 12 4.66 -4.29 7.80
CA GLU A 12 6.01 -4.64 7.35
C GLU A 12 6.01 -5.13 5.90
N MET A 13 5.02 -5.94 5.51
CA MET A 13 4.88 -6.42 4.13
C MET A 13 4.64 -5.27 3.14
N LEU A 14 3.83 -4.27 3.52
CA LEU A 14 3.62 -3.07 2.71
C LEU A 14 4.93 -2.31 2.49
N LEU A 15 5.71 -2.09 3.56
CA LEU A 15 6.99 -1.39 3.47
C LEU A 15 8.02 -2.15 2.62
N ILE A 16 8.02 -3.49 2.70
CA ILE A 16 8.88 -4.34 1.86
C ILE A 16 8.47 -4.22 0.39
N TRP A 17 7.16 -4.24 0.09
CA TRP A 17 6.68 -4.05 -1.28
C TRP A 17 7.06 -2.68 -1.84
N GLU A 18 6.91 -1.60 -1.07
CA GLU A 18 7.32 -0.26 -1.50
C GLU A 18 8.82 -0.19 -1.85
N LYS A 19 9.67 -0.83 -1.04
CA LYS A 19 11.11 -0.94 -1.36
C LYS A 19 11.35 -1.79 -2.60
N ALA A 20 10.60 -2.88 -2.78
CA ALA A 20 10.70 -3.73 -3.96
C ALA A 20 10.31 -2.98 -5.24
N LEU A 21 9.26 -2.13 -5.19
CA LEU A 21 8.86 -1.27 -6.30
C LEU A 21 9.99 -0.35 -6.75
N GLU A 22 10.73 0.25 -5.82
CA GLU A 22 11.88 1.11 -6.14
C GLU A 22 13.01 0.36 -6.86
N VAL A 23 13.27 -0.88 -6.47
CA VAL A 23 14.26 -1.74 -7.13
C VAL A 23 13.78 -2.18 -8.52
N LEU A 24 12.54 -2.67 -8.61
CA LEU A 24 11.94 -3.14 -9.87
C LEU A 24 11.83 -2.01 -10.89
N LYS A 25 11.52 -0.78 -10.47
CA LYS A 25 11.46 0.40 -11.34
C LYS A 25 12.79 0.74 -11.99
N ARG A 26 13.92 0.42 -11.35
CA ARG A 26 15.27 0.63 -11.89
C ARG A 26 15.71 -0.51 -12.81
N ASN A 27 15.23 -1.73 -12.54
CA ASN A 27 15.64 -2.93 -13.26
C ASN A 27 14.78 -3.25 -14.48
N LEU A 28 13.55 -2.74 -14.53
CA LEU A 28 12.62 -2.95 -15.63
C LEU A 28 12.53 -1.72 -16.53
N THR A 29 12.05 -1.93 -17.77
CA THR A 29 11.72 -0.80 -18.64
C THR A 29 10.54 -0.01 -18.06
N PRO A 30 10.44 1.32 -18.30
CA PRO A 30 9.34 2.13 -17.80
C PRO A 30 7.96 1.60 -18.23
N ALA A 31 7.84 1.10 -19.46
CA ALA A 31 6.61 0.51 -19.96
C ALA A 31 6.27 -0.80 -19.24
N ALA A 32 7.25 -1.69 -19.05
CA ALA A 32 7.03 -2.95 -18.33
C ALA A 32 6.60 -2.72 -16.88
N PHE A 33 7.27 -1.81 -16.18
CA PHE A 33 6.94 -1.47 -14.80
C PHE A 33 5.51 -0.90 -14.69
N LYS A 34 5.21 0.13 -15.49
CA LYS A 34 3.91 0.80 -15.48
C LYS A 34 2.74 -0.13 -15.83
N THR A 35 2.95 -1.06 -16.75
CA THR A 35 1.87 -1.97 -17.21
C THR A 35 1.67 -3.15 -16.26
N TRP A 36 2.73 -3.73 -15.71
CA TRP A 36 2.66 -5.04 -15.05
C TRP A 36 2.94 -5.02 -13.55
N ILE A 37 3.66 -4.02 -13.04
CA ILE A 37 4.12 -3.99 -11.64
C ILE A 37 3.38 -2.92 -10.84
N GLU A 38 3.34 -1.69 -11.35
CA GLU A 38 2.69 -0.55 -10.69
C GLU A 38 1.21 -0.78 -10.30
N PRO A 39 0.36 -1.44 -11.11
CA PRO A 39 -1.05 -1.63 -10.75
C PRO A 39 -1.30 -2.80 -9.78
N VAL A 40 -0.26 -3.48 -9.31
CA VAL A 40 -0.40 -4.63 -8.39
C VAL A 40 -0.50 -4.15 -6.94
N VAL A 41 -1.50 -4.65 -6.22
CA VAL A 41 -1.73 -4.31 -4.81
C VAL A 41 -1.15 -5.42 -3.92
N PRO A 42 -0.30 -5.11 -2.92
CA PRO A 42 0.23 -6.10 -2.00
C PRO A 42 -0.78 -6.48 -0.90
N GLY A 43 -0.62 -7.68 -0.36
CA GLY A 43 -1.24 -8.18 0.85
C GLY A 43 -0.30 -9.15 1.55
N ALA A 44 -0.68 -9.60 2.74
CA ALA A 44 0.15 -10.47 3.56
C ALA A 44 -0.63 -11.70 4.04
N GLU A 45 -0.03 -12.88 3.88
CA GLU A 45 -0.50 -14.11 4.50
C GLU A 45 0.69 -14.82 5.14
N ARG A 46 0.81 -14.72 6.47
CA ARG A 46 1.97 -15.22 7.23
C ARG A 46 3.30 -14.62 6.73
N ASN A 47 4.15 -15.43 6.10
CA ASN A 47 5.42 -15.04 5.50
C ASN A 47 5.38 -15.06 3.96
N SER A 48 4.17 -15.03 3.39
CA SER A 48 3.93 -15.00 1.95
C SER A 48 3.44 -13.60 1.54
N LEU A 49 4.08 -13.03 0.52
CA LEU A 49 3.60 -11.81 -0.11
C LEU A 49 2.48 -12.16 -1.09
N VAL A 50 1.27 -11.67 -0.82
CA VAL A 50 0.14 -11.82 -1.74
C VAL A 50 0.11 -10.63 -2.68
N LEU A 51 0.00 -10.86 -3.98
CA LEU A 51 -0.08 -9.81 -4.99
C LEU A 51 -1.40 -9.91 -5.75
N PHE A 52 -2.23 -8.88 -5.59
CA PHE A 52 -3.51 -8.76 -6.26
C PHE A 52 -3.33 -8.06 -7.59
N CYS A 53 -3.60 -8.81 -8.66
CA CYS A 53 -3.49 -8.38 -10.05
C CYS A 53 -4.84 -7.80 -10.50
N PRO A 54 -4.87 -6.70 -11.26
CA PRO A 54 -6.11 -6.01 -11.64
C PRO A 54 -7.03 -6.82 -12.58
N ASN A 55 -6.51 -7.87 -13.20
CA ASN A 55 -7.27 -8.80 -14.06
C ASN A 55 -6.44 -10.07 -14.31
N THR A 56 -7.08 -11.09 -14.89
CA THR A 56 -6.45 -12.37 -15.25
C THR A 56 -5.24 -12.22 -16.18
N PHE A 57 -5.25 -11.29 -17.15
CA PHE A 57 -4.09 -11.09 -18.04
C PHE A 57 -2.84 -10.63 -17.29
N CYS A 58 -3.02 -9.72 -16.33
CA CYS A 58 -1.92 -9.28 -15.48
C CYS A 58 -1.39 -10.43 -14.62
N LEU A 59 -2.29 -11.24 -14.04
CA LEU A 59 -1.92 -12.43 -13.27
C LEU A 59 -1.08 -13.41 -14.09
N ASP A 60 -1.57 -13.83 -15.27
CA ASP A 60 -0.87 -14.78 -16.14
C ASP A 60 0.51 -14.25 -16.57
N TRP A 61 0.60 -12.93 -16.81
CA TRP A 61 1.83 -12.29 -17.22
C TRP A 61 2.85 -12.19 -16.08
N LEU A 62 2.40 -11.81 -14.88
CA LEU A 62 3.23 -11.80 -13.68
C LEU A 62 3.74 -13.22 -13.37
N GLU A 63 2.86 -14.22 -13.36
CA GLU A 63 3.23 -15.62 -13.10
C GLU A 63 4.31 -16.11 -14.08
N SER A 64 4.14 -15.81 -15.37
CA SER A 64 5.03 -16.32 -16.42
C SER A 64 6.33 -15.54 -16.61
N ARG A 65 6.38 -14.24 -16.29
CA ARG A 65 7.53 -13.37 -16.62
C ARG A 65 8.20 -12.72 -15.43
N TYR A 66 7.45 -12.38 -14.39
CA TYR A 66 7.95 -11.49 -13.35
C TYR A 66 7.97 -12.10 -11.95
N LYS A 67 7.25 -13.20 -11.70
CA LYS A 67 7.18 -13.83 -10.38
C LYS A 67 8.56 -14.12 -9.79
N PHE A 68 9.46 -14.64 -10.63
CA PHE A 68 10.83 -14.94 -10.20
C PHE A 68 11.61 -13.68 -9.80
N ILE A 69 11.69 -12.66 -10.66
CA ILE A 69 12.42 -11.42 -10.35
C ILE A 69 11.82 -10.67 -9.17
N ILE A 70 10.49 -10.71 -9.01
CA ILE A 70 9.82 -10.11 -7.86
C ILE A 70 10.21 -10.87 -6.58
N LEU A 71 10.20 -12.22 -6.60
CA LEU A 71 10.59 -13.02 -5.44
C LEU A 71 12.04 -12.73 -5.05
N GLU A 72 12.97 -12.73 -6.01
CA GLU A 72 14.38 -12.40 -5.75
C GLU A 72 14.54 -10.99 -5.18
N THR A 73 13.83 -10.02 -5.73
CA THR A 73 13.89 -8.63 -5.26
C THR A 73 13.39 -8.51 -3.82
N VAL A 74 12.25 -9.13 -3.52
CA VAL A 74 11.64 -9.11 -2.19
C VAL A 74 12.52 -9.86 -1.18
N GLN A 75 13.07 -11.02 -1.53
CA GLN A 75 13.98 -11.78 -0.66
C GLN A 75 15.33 -11.08 -0.43
N SER A 76 15.77 -10.24 -1.38
CA SER A 76 16.96 -9.39 -1.18
C SER A 76 16.74 -8.32 -0.10
N ILE A 77 15.47 -7.96 0.17
CA ILE A 77 15.08 -6.97 1.18
C ILE A 77 14.73 -7.67 2.50
N GLU A 78 13.96 -8.75 2.43
CA GLU A 78 13.52 -9.55 3.57
C GLU A 78 13.61 -11.06 3.26
N PRO A 79 14.72 -11.73 3.64
CA PRO A 79 14.95 -13.15 3.34
C PRO A 79 13.95 -14.11 3.97
N SER A 80 13.16 -13.69 4.96
CA SER A 80 12.16 -14.55 5.60
C SER A 80 10.89 -14.76 4.77
N ILE A 81 10.70 -14.02 3.66
CA ILE A 81 9.60 -14.21 2.73
C ILE A 81 9.83 -15.47 1.91
N GLU A 82 8.92 -16.44 2.06
CA GLU A 82 9.08 -17.78 1.52
C GLU A 82 8.59 -17.89 0.07
N GLU A 83 7.54 -17.14 -0.27
CA GLU A 83 6.89 -17.23 -1.57
C GLU A 83 6.10 -15.97 -1.93
N ILE A 84 5.69 -15.92 -3.21
CA ILE A 84 4.72 -14.97 -3.73
C ILE A 84 3.47 -15.73 -4.17
N VAL A 85 2.32 -15.27 -3.68
CA VAL A 85 1.00 -15.77 -4.06
C VAL A 85 0.32 -14.73 -4.96
N LEU A 86 0.11 -15.07 -6.24
CA LEU A 86 -0.62 -14.21 -7.16
C LEU A 86 -2.12 -14.49 -7.11
N ARG A 87 -2.93 -13.43 -7.06
CA ARG A 87 -4.40 -13.52 -7.08
C ARG A 87 -4.97 -12.48 -8.02
N GLU A 88 -6.11 -12.78 -8.63
CA GLU A 88 -6.89 -11.75 -9.31
C GLU A 88 -7.61 -10.92 -8.23
N GLU A 89 -7.70 -9.62 -8.46
CA GLU A 89 -8.49 -8.73 -7.62
C GLU A 89 -9.98 -9.11 -7.77
N GLY A 90 -10.46 -9.99 -6.88
CA GLY A 90 -11.83 -10.44 -6.90
C GLY A 90 -12.83 -9.29 -6.75
N GLN A 91 -13.98 -9.42 -7.41
CA GLN A 91 -15.21 -8.65 -7.17
C GLN A 91 -15.73 -8.98 -5.75
N VAL A 92 -15.05 -8.52 -4.71
CA VAL A 92 -15.43 -8.72 -3.30
C VAL A 92 -15.79 -7.35 -2.71
N ASN A 93 -17.10 -7.05 -2.75
CA ASN A 93 -17.84 -6.05 -1.96
C ASN A 93 -17.04 -4.88 -1.33
N ASP A 94 -16.71 -3.90 -2.16
CA ASP A 94 -16.96 -2.45 -2.06
C ASP A 94 -16.90 -1.64 -0.74
N HIS A 95 -16.48 -2.11 0.43
CA HIS A 95 -16.54 -1.25 1.65
C HIS A 95 -15.31 -1.24 2.56
N LYS A 96 -14.19 -1.89 2.21
CA LYS A 96 -12.97 -1.85 3.04
C LYS A 96 -11.65 -1.91 2.25
N ARG A 97 -11.63 -1.49 0.98
CA ARG A 97 -10.35 -1.26 0.30
C ARG A 97 -9.77 0.03 0.85
N GLN A 98 -8.74 -0.16 1.68
CA GLN A 98 -7.92 0.87 2.29
C GLN A 98 -7.52 1.89 1.22
N LEU A 99 -8.25 3.01 1.18
CA LEU A 99 -7.86 4.22 0.46
C LEU A 99 -6.62 4.75 1.19
N VAL A 100 -5.44 4.27 0.82
CA VAL A 100 -4.21 4.99 1.13
C VAL A 100 -4.21 6.21 0.21
N LEU A 101 -4.86 7.29 0.64
CA LEU A 101 -4.65 8.60 0.05
C LEU A 101 -3.19 8.94 0.30
N LYS A 102 -2.36 8.81 -0.74
CA LYS A 102 -1.02 9.39 -0.72
C LYS A 102 -1.19 10.90 -0.65
N VAL A 103 -1.04 11.44 0.56
CA VAL A 103 -0.92 12.88 0.77
C VAL A 103 0.49 13.25 0.33
N ASP A 104 0.58 14.14 -0.66
CA ASP A 104 1.86 14.72 -1.07
C ASP A 104 2.58 15.36 0.14
N GLU A 105 3.90 15.28 0.21
CA GLU A 105 4.70 15.79 1.35
C GLU A 105 4.41 17.28 1.61
N ASP A 106 4.32 18.10 0.57
CA ASP A 106 4.04 19.53 0.71
C ASP A 106 2.64 19.77 1.29
N LEU A 107 1.67 18.91 0.92
CA LEU A 107 0.32 18.95 1.45
C LEU A 107 0.30 18.52 2.91
N TYR A 108 1.03 17.46 3.29
CA TYR A 108 1.12 17.02 4.69
C TYR A 108 1.70 18.12 5.58
N ASP A 109 2.79 18.76 5.15
CA ASP A 109 3.42 19.85 5.87
C ASP A 109 2.50 21.06 6.02
N LEU A 110 1.77 21.42 4.97
CA LEU A 110 0.78 22.49 5.04
C LEU A 110 -0.32 22.15 6.06
N MET A 111 -0.85 20.93 6.04
CA MET A 111 -1.89 20.50 6.96
C MET A 111 -1.41 20.49 8.41
N LYS A 112 -0.17 20.04 8.64
CA LYS A 112 0.47 20.05 9.96
C LYS A 112 0.65 21.47 10.49
N GLN A 113 1.04 22.41 9.64
CA GLN A 113 1.13 23.83 10.01
C GLN A 113 -0.22 24.42 10.38
N VAL A 114 -1.29 24.08 9.67
CA VAL A 114 -2.66 24.52 10.00
C VAL A 114 -3.08 23.96 11.37
N TYR A 115 -2.86 22.65 11.60
CA TYR A 115 -3.14 22.02 12.88
C TYR A 115 -2.40 22.70 14.06
N GLU A 116 -1.09 22.94 13.95
CA GLU A 116 -0.32 23.57 15.04
C GLU A 116 -0.77 25.01 15.33
N LYS A 117 -1.25 25.74 14.30
CA LYS A 117 -1.82 27.08 14.49
C LYS A 117 -3.17 27.05 15.22
N GLU A 118 -4.01 26.06 14.94
CA GLU A 118 -5.35 25.94 15.50
C GLU A 118 -5.39 25.20 16.86
N LYS A 119 -4.38 24.37 17.15
CA LYS A 119 -4.23 23.63 18.40
C LYS A 119 -4.20 24.52 19.64
N ASN A 120 -3.63 25.72 19.54
CA ASN A 120 -3.63 26.68 20.67
C ASN A 120 -5.04 27.17 21.04
N ASN A 121 -6.04 26.88 20.21
CA ASN A 121 -7.43 27.28 20.39
C ASN A 121 -8.38 26.08 20.60
N SER A 122 -7.86 24.84 20.68
CA SER A 122 -8.68 23.63 20.81
C SER A 122 -8.02 22.55 21.67
N ILE A 123 -8.85 21.86 22.45
CA ILE A 123 -8.49 20.85 23.46
C ILE A 123 -7.74 19.69 22.79
N GLY A 124 -6.47 19.47 23.18
CA GLY A 124 -5.80 18.16 23.33
C GLY A 124 -5.84 17.10 22.22
N ARG A 125 -6.39 17.38 21.04
CA ARG A 125 -6.57 16.41 19.95
C ARG A 125 -5.27 16.20 19.18
N THR A 126 -5.06 14.99 18.67
CA THR A 126 -3.93 14.67 17.79
C THR A 126 -4.13 15.22 16.37
N PHE A 127 -3.06 15.27 15.58
CA PHE A 127 -3.15 15.67 14.18
C PHE A 127 -4.07 14.73 13.38
N GLU A 128 -4.00 13.43 13.67
CA GLU A 128 -4.79 12.38 13.04
C GLU A 128 -6.29 12.55 13.30
N GLU A 129 -6.66 12.90 14.54
CA GLU A 129 -8.06 13.18 14.91
C GLU A 129 -8.60 14.43 14.21
N TYR A 130 -7.79 15.50 14.17
CA TYR A 130 -8.11 16.74 13.45
C TYR A 130 -8.30 16.49 11.95
N PHE A 131 -7.36 15.78 11.33
CA PHE A 131 -7.37 15.44 9.92
C PHE A 131 -8.60 14.61 9.55
N THR A 132 -8.90 13.58 10.34
CA THR A 132 -10.07 12.71 10.11
C THR A 132 -11.37 13.51 10.19
N GLN A 133 -11.50 14.41 11.18
CA GLN A 133 -12.68 15.25 11.32
C GLN A 133 -12.84 16.23 10.13
N MET A 134 -11.74 16.83 9.66
CA MET A 134 -11.76 17.73 8.51
C MET A 134 -12.24 16.99 7.25
N LEU A 135 -11.68 15.82 6.97
CA LEU A 135 -12.09 15.00 5.82
C LEU A 135 -13.57 14.63 5.90
N GLN A 136 -14.04 14.21 7.08
CA GLN A 136 -15.46 13.90 7.31
C GLN A 136 -16.36 15.10 7.03
N SER A 137 -16.00 16.30 7.52
CA SER A 137 -16.77 17.54 7.29
C SER A 137 -16.87 17.89 5.80
N VAL A 138 -15.74 17.86 5.09
CA VAL A 138 -15.68 18.22 3.66
C VAL A 138 -16.44 17.21 2.81
N CYS A 139 -16.34 15.91 3.14
CA CYS A 139 -17.09 14.87 2.44
C CYS A 139 -18.61 15.02 2.66
N GLN A 140 -19.04 15.32 3.89
CA GLN A 140 -20.46 15.51 4.22
C GLN A 140 -21.07 16.68 3.45
N GLU A 141 -20.40 17.84 3.42
CA GLU A 141 -20.87 19.03 2.69
C GLU A 141 -21.05 18.78 1.19
N ARG A 142 -20.20 17.94 0.58
CA ARG A 142 -20.29 17.62 -0.85
C ARG A 142 -21.36 16.58 -1.18
N MET A 143 -21.71 15.71 -0.24
CA MET A 143 -22.80 14.76 -0.42
C MET A 143 -24.17 15.42 -0.25
N ASP A 144 -24.28 16.40 0.64
CA ASP A 144 -25.54 17.12 0.90
C ASP A 144 -25.85 18.20 -0.17
N ALA A 145 -24.85 18.56 -0.99
CA ALA A 145 -24.97 19.55 -2.07
C ALA A 145 -25.36 18.96 -3.45
N GLY A 146 -25.56 17.65 -3.55
CA GLY A 146 -26.00 16.93 -4.75
C GLY A 146 -27.43 16.41 -4.65
#